data_AF-A0AA38FI26-F1
#
_entry.id   AF-A0AA38FI26-F1
#
_cell.length_a   1.000
_cell.length_b   1.000
_cell.length_c   1.000
_cell.angle_alpha   90.00
_cell.angle_beta   90.00
_cell.angle_gamma   90.00
#
_symmetry.space_group_name_H-M   'P 1'
#
loop_
_entity.id
_entity.type
_entity.pdbx_description
1 polymer ?
#
loop_
_entity_poly.entity_id
_entity_poly.type
_entity_poly.pdbx_seq_one_letter_code
_entity_poly.pdbx_strand_id
1 'polypeptide(L)'
;LLSCFVGHIRNIYFIFDVEGDTTMSVASEMVVELYLVDQDVSKIAAMIDEEILALVPNWKAGVAIDDHQQCPYDNYCTAKT
;
A
#
# COMPACT_ATOMS: atom_id res chain seq x y z
N LEU A 1 -17.49 21.25 7.43
CA LEU A 1 -16.19 20.59 7.22
C LEU A 1 -16.32 19.69 6.01
N LEU A 2 -16.06 20.24 4.81
CA LEU A 2 -15.96 19.44 3.60
C LEU A 2 -14.63 18.68 3.71
N SER A 3 -14.69 17.38 3.97
CA SER A 3 -13.54 16.50 3.74
C SER A 3 -13.29 16.51 2.23
N CYS A 4 -12.17 17.09 1.83
CA CYS A 4 -11.78 17.21 0.43
C CYS A 4 -11.38 15.81 -0.06
N PHE A 5 -12.33 15.06 -0.65
CA PHE A 5 -12.08 13.83 -1.42
C PHE A 5 -11.35 14.10 -2.75
N VAL A 6 -10.50 15.13 -2.81
CA VAL A 6 -9.58 15.33 -3.91
C VAL A 6 -8.35 14.51 -3.57
N GLY A 7 -8.28 13.30 -4.14
CA GLY A 7 -7.16 12.38 -4.00
C GLY A 7 -5.84 13.11 -4.22
N HIS A 8 -5.15 13.40 -3.12
CA HIS A 8 -3.88 14.10 -3.14
C HIS A 8 -2.79 13.06 -3.35
N ILE A 9 -2.19 13.04 -4.54
CA ILE A 9 -1.02 12.20 -4.81
C ILE A 9 0.13 12.75 -3.97
N ARG A 10 0.62 11.94 -3.03
CA ARG A 10 1.77 12.26 -2.18
C ARG A 10 2.84 11.22 -2.48
N ASN A 11 3.95 11.67 -3.04
CA ASN A 11 5.13 10.82 -3.17
C ASN A 11 5.82 10.76 -1.82
N ILE A 12 6.08 9.55 -1.35
CA ILE A 12 6.73 9.28 -0.07
C ILE A 12 8.08 8.64 -0.38
N TYR A 13 9.14 9.21 0.19
CA TYR A 13 10.49 8.69 0.09
C TYR A 13 10.97 8.32 1.48
N PHE A 14 11.52 7.12 1.62
CA PHE A 14 12.04 6.58 2.86
C PHE A 14 13.26 5.74 2.54
N ILE A 15 14.13 5.60 3.53
CA ILE A 15 15.25 4.67 3.46
C ILE A 15 14.69 3.30 3.82
N PHE A 16 15.09 2.26 3.09
CA PHE A 16 14.71 0.88 3.37
C PHE A 16 15.95 0.02 3.49
N ASP A 17 16.11 -0.64 4.64
CA ASP A 17 17.15 -1.64 4.87
C ASP A 17 16.64 -3.03 4.46
N VAL A 18 17.18 -3.57 3.36
CA VAL A 18 16.79 -4.87 2.82
C VAL A 18 17.11 -6.04 3.77
N GLU A 19 18.00 -5.87 4.74
CA GLU A 19 18.31 -6.93 5.71
C GLU A 19 17.59 -6.74 7.04
N GLY A 20 17.36 -5.49 7.44
CA GLY A 20 16.80 -5.13 8.74
C GLY A 20 15.29 -4.89 8.76
N ASP A 21 14.74 -4.34 7.67
CA ASP A 21 13.34 -3.92 7.60
C ASP A 21 12.42 -5.00 7.04
N THR A 22 11.15 -4.91 7.40
CA THR A 22 10.08 -5.66 6.75
C THR A 22 9.11 -4.69 6.09
N THR A 23 8.53 -5.08 4.96
CA THR A 23 7.49 -4.27 4.31
C THR A 23 6.32 -3.97 5.23
N MET A 24 5.97 -4.92 6.10
CA MET A 24 4.88 -4.77 7.06
C MET A 24 5.18 -3.78 8.19
N SER A 25 6.40 -3.79 8.74
CA SER A 25 6.79 -2.82 9.79
C SER A 25 6.80 -1.41 9.22
N VAL A 26 7.43 -1.23 8.05
CA VAL A 26 7.49 0.07 7.38
C VAL A 26 6.10 0.55 6.95
N ALA A 27 5.25 -0.31 6.40
CA ALA A 27 3.88 0.05 6.04
C ALA A 27 3.05 0.45 7.27
N SER A 28 3.24 -0.25 8.40
CA SER A 28 2.57 0.09 9.66
C SER A 28 2.99 1.46 10.16
N GLU A 29 4.29 1.76 10.11
CA GLU A 29 4.84 3.08 10.46
C GLU A 29 4.31 4.17 9.53
N MET A 30 4.21 3.92 8.22
CA MET A 30 3.65 4.88 7.26
C MET A 30 2.19 5.24 7.58
N VAL A 31 1.36 4.29 7.99
CA VAL A 31 -0.04 4.55 8.36
C VAL A 31 -0.13 5.47 9.57
N VAL A 32 0.71 5.24 10.58
CA VAL A 32 0.70 6.02 11.82
C VAL A 32 1.35 7.39 11.63
N GLU A 33 2.53 7.44 11.01
CA GLU A 33 3.36 8.65 10.97
C GLU A 33 2.98 9.60 9.84
N LEU A 34 2.50 9.08 8.70
CA LEU A 34 2.12 9.90 7.53
C LEU A 34 0.61 10.19 7.47
N TYR A 35 -0.12 9.77 8.51
CA TYR A 35 -1.58 9.89 8.62
C TYR A 35 -2.31 9.23 7.45
N LEU A 36 -1.85 8.05 7.02
CA LEU A 36 -2.52 7.24 6.00
C LEU A 36 -3.56 6.28 6.64
N VAL A 37 -4.27 6.76 7.66
CA VAL A 37 -5.16 5.95 8.52
C VAL A 37 -6.31 5.24 7.78
N ASP A 38 -6.67 5.73 6.58
CA ASP A 38 -7.70 5.13 5.73
C ASP A 38 -7.14 4.09 4.74
N GLN A 39 -5.81 3.89 4.72
CA GLN A 39 -5.15 2.95 3.81
C GLN A 39 -4.86 1.63 4.52
N ASP A 40 -5.06 0.52 3.80
CA ASP A 40 -4.75 -0.81 4.31
C ASP A 40 -3.23 -1.02 4.35
N VAL A 41 -2.72 -1.32 5.55
CA VAL A 41 -1.31 -1.63 5.80
C VAL A 41 -0.82 -2.76 4.89
N SER A 42 -1.62 -3.82 4.71
CA SER A 42 -1.28 -4.99 3.89
C SER A 42 -1.14 -4.62 2.42
N LYS A 43 -2.00 -3.70 1.95
CA LYS A 43 -1.93 -3.19 0.57
C LYS A 43 -0.70 -2.33 0.36
N ILE A 44 -0.35 -1.47 1.32
CA ILE A 44 0.89 -0.69 1.26
C ILE A 44 2.11 -1.62 1.29
N ALA A 45 2.14 -2.61 2.19
CA ALA A 45 3.22 -3.58 2.28
C ALA A 45 3.42 -4.34 0.96
N ALA A 46 2.33 -4.82 0.35
CA ALA A 46 2.38 -5.51 -0.95
C ALA A 46 2.94 -4.60 -2.06
N MET A 47 2.57 -3.31 -2.09
CA MET A 47 3.14 -2.36 -3.05
C MET A 47 4.65 -2.16 -2.84
N ILE A 48 5.11 -2.12 -1.59
CA ILE A 48 6.54 -2.04 -1.27
C ILE A 48 7.25 -3.34 -1.68
N ASP A 49 6.65 -4.50 -1.42
CA ASP A 49 7.19 -5.82 -1.78
C ASP A 49 7.41 -5.96 -3.30
N GLU A 50 6.44 -5.52 -4.11
CA GLU A 50 6.55 -5.53 -5.58
C GLU A 50 7.69 -4.64 -6.08
N GLU A 51 7.84 -3.44 -5.52
CA GLU A 51 8.90 -2.52 -5.92
C GLU A 51 10.29 -3.03 -5.49
N ILE A 52 10.40 -3.60 -4.28
CA ILE A 52 11.65 -4.21 -3.82
C ILE A 52 11.99 -5.43 -4.70
N LEU A 53 11.03 -6.28 -5.04
CA LEU A 53 11.26 -7.44 -5.93
C LEU A 53 11.82 -7.03 -7.29
N ALA A 54 11.37 -5.89 -7.84
CA ALA A 54 11.89 -5.37 -9.10
C ALA A 54 13.37 -4.94 -8.99
N LEU A 55 13.81 -4.49 -7.82
CA LEU A 55 15.19 -4.05 -7.56
C LEU A 55 16.09 -5.17 -7.00
N VAL A 56 15.51 -6.10 -6.25
CA VAL A 56 16.16 -7.17 -5.49
C VAL A 56 15.41 -8.49 -5.78
N PRO A 57 15.79 -9.23 -6.85
CA PRO A 57 15.03 -10.39 -7.33
C PRO A 57 14.92 -11.57 -6.36
N ASN A 58 15.71 -11.58 -5.29
CA ASN A 58 15.71 -12.58 -4.23
C ASN A 58 15.00 -12.11 -2.95
N TRP A 59 14.31 -10.97 -2.99
CA TRP A 59 13.50 -10.48 -1.89
C TRP A 59 12.44 -11.52 -1.50
N LYS A 60 12.30 -11.74 -0.19
CA LYS A 60 11.27 -12.63 0.35
C LYS A 60 10.14 -11.77 0.90
N ALA A 61 9.18 -11.48 0.03
CA ALA A 61 7.98 -10.79 0.45
C ALA A 61 7.34 -11.50 1.65
N GLY A 62 6.92 -10.73 2.65
CA GLY A 62 6.09 -11.25 3.73
C GLY A 62 4.83 -11.85 3.11
N VAL A 63 4.33 -12.98 3.64
CA VAL A 63 3.13 -13.64 3.09
C VAL A 63 2.00 -12.63 3.00
N ALA A 64 1.71 -12.14 1.80
CA ALA A 64 0.46 -11.50 1.49
C ALA A 64 -0.60 -12.55 1.71
N ILE A 65 -1.39 -12.40 2.76
CA ILE A 65 -2.61 -13.18 2.90
C ILE A 65 -3.47 -12.68 1.75
N ASP A 66 -3.54 -13.49 0.71
CA ASP A 66 -4.33 -13.23 -0.49
C ASP A 66 -5.80 -13.15 -0.09
N ASP A 67 -6.30 -11.92 0.10
CA ASP A 67 -7.73 -11.65 0.26
C ASP A 67 -8.37 -11.40 -1.11
N HIS A 68 -8.03 -12.20 -2.12
CA HIS A 68 -8.80 -12.34 -3.36
C HIS A 68 -10.19 -12.98 -3.15
N GLN A 69 -10.84 -12.79 -1.99
CA GLN A 69 -12.23 -13.16 -1.79
C GLN A 69 -13.16 -11.94 -2.02
N GLN A 70 -13.46 -11.71 -3.30
CA GLN A 70 -14.71 -11.16 -3.83
C GLN A 70 -15.37 -9.93 -3.14
N CYS A 71 -15.35 -8.78 -3.82
CA CYS A 71 -16.52 -7.89 -3.84
C CYS A 71 -17.38 -8.27 -5.07
N PRO A 72 -18.49 -9.02 -4.95
CA PRO A 72 -19.41 -9.23 -6.05
C PRO A 72 -20.50 -8.15 -6.09
N TYR A 73 -20.19 -6.89 -5.78
CA TYR A 73 -21.08 -5.74 -6.01
C TYR A 73 -20.24 -4.47 -5.97
N ASP A 74 -19.99 -3.86 -7.14
CA ASP A 74 -19.84 -2.41 -7.30
C ASP A 74 -19.71 -2.05 -8.80
N ASN A 75 -20.81 -2.25 -9.51
CA ASN A 75 -21.10 -1.57 -10.76
C ASN A 75 -21.61 -0.15 -10.48
N TYR A 76 -20.73 0.78 -10.09
CA TYR A 76 -21.00 2.21 -10.27
C TYR A 76 -19.72 3.04 -10.39
N CYS A 77 -19.05 2.92 -11.54
CA CYS A 77 -18.20 3.99 -12.09
C CYS A 77 -18.15 3.82 -13.62
N THR A 78 -19.29 3.98 -14.29
CA THR A 78 -19.25 4.39 -15.70
C THR A 78 -18.97 5.88 -15.72
N ALA A 79 -17.70 6.24 -15.91
CA ALA A 79 -17.39 7.58 -16.41
C ALA A 79 -18.00 7.69 -17.81
N LYS A 80 -19.17 8.32 -17.90
CA LYS A 80 -19.65 8.91 -19.15
C LYS A 80 -18.86 10.20 -19.37
N THR A 81 -18.12 10.26 -20.47
CA THR A 81 -18.03 11.45 -21.32
C THR A 81 -17.95 10.95 -22.76
#